data_AF-A0A4U1ES60-F1
#
_entry.id   AF-A0A4U1ES60-F1
#
_cell.length_a   1.000
_cell.length_b   1.000
_cell.length_c   1.000
_cell.angle_alpha   90.00
_cell.angle_beta   90.00
_cell.angle_gamma   90.00
#
_symmetry.space_group_name_H-M   'P 1'
#
loop_
_entity.id
_entity.type
_entity.pdbx_description
1 polymer ?
#
loop_
_entity_poly.entity_id
_entity_poly.type
_entity_poly.pdbx_seq_one_letter_code
_entity_poly.pdbx_strand_id
1 'polypeptide(L)'
;MNIFDRKINFDALLKFSHITPSTQQHLKKVYASFALCMFVAAAGAYVHVVTHFIQAGLLSALGSLGLMIWLMATPHSHETEQKRLGLLAGFAFLTGMHAHAIDDQLLDENPLQKLVFMLCSVAFCFLGVGLGPALDLCIAINPSILPTAFLGTAMIFTCFTLSALYARRRSYLFLGGILMSAMSLMLLSSLGNLFFGSFWLFQANLYVGLVVMCGFVLFDTQLIIEKAENGDKDYIWHCVDLFLDFVTLFRKLMMILAMNEKDKKKEKK
;
A
#
# COMPACT_ATOMS: atom_id res chain seq x y z
N MET A 1 -40.49 13.23 18.78
CA MET A 1 -39.96 11.96 18.24
C MET A 1 -38.44 12.05 18.30
N ASN A 2 -37.80 11.41 19.28
CA ASN A 2 -36.35 11.48 19.47
C ASN A 2 -35.65 10.69 18.37
N ILE A 3 -35.17 11.39 17.33
CA ILE A 3 -34.43 10.79 16.20
C ILE A 3 -33.14 10.09 16.67
N PHE A 4 -32.64 10.45 17.85
CA PHE A 4 -31.39 9.93 18.42
C PHE A 4 -31.53 8.63 19.22
N ASP A 5 -32.75 8.09 19.44
CA ASP A 5 -32.98 6.81 20.13
C ASP A 5 -33.03 5.59 19.19
N ARG A 6 -32.61 5.77 17.93
CA ARG A 6 -32.49 4.64 17.00
C ARG A 6 -31.25 3.85 17.40
N LYS A 7 -31.42 2.79 18.21
CA LYS A 7 -30.38 1.75 18.41
C LYS A 7 -29.92 1.28 17.03
N ILE A 8 -28.77 1.77 16.58
CA ILE A 8 -28.14 1.33 15.35
C ILE A 8 -27.75 -0.11 15.59
N ASN A 9 -28.48 -1.03 14.97
CA ASN A 9 -28.14 -2.44 15.02
C ASN A 9 -26.93 -2.65 14.08
N PHE A 10 -25.72 -2.50 14.63
CA PHE A 10 -24.47 -2.70 13.88
C PHE A 10 -24.37 -4.11 13.28
N ASP A 11 -25.04 -5.11 13.88
CA ASP A 11 -25.11 -6.46 13.34
C ASP A 11 -25.99 -6.56 12.09
N ALA A 12 -26.94 -5.65 11.91
CA ALA A 12 -27.71 -5.53 10.67
C ALA A 12 -26.93 -4.79 9.58
N LEU A 13 -26.08 -3.84 9.98
CA LEU A 13 -25.21 -3.09 9.08
C LEU A 13 -24.11 -4.02 8.53
N LEU A 14 -23.45 -4.79 9.39
CA LEU A 14 -22.40 -5.75 9.01
C LEU A 14 -22.94 -7.13 8.58
N LYS A 15 -24.23 -7.24 8.28
CA LYS A 15 -24.85 -8.49 7.84
C LYS A 15 -24.58 -8.73 6.35
N PHE A 16 -23.39 -9.24 6.04
CA PHE A 16 -23.02 -9.67 4.68
C PHE A 16 -23.71 -10.99 4.32
N SER A 17 -25.05 -11.00 4.30
CA SER A 17 -25.85 -12.22 4.08
C SER A 17 -25.65 -12.87 2.71
N HIS A 18 -25.05 -12.13 1.78
CA HIS A 18 -24.67 -12.62 0.45
C HIS A 18 -23.31 -13.34 0.45
N ILE A 19 -22.55 -13.28 1.55
CA ILE A 19 -21.23 -13.92 1.72
C ILE A 19 -21.38 -15.09 2.69
N THR A 20 -20.76 -16.23 2.39
CA THR A 20 -20.86 -17.41 3.27
C THR A 20 -20.15 -17.16 4.61
N PRO A 21 -20.62 -17.79 5.72
CA PRO A 21 -20.00 -17.61 7.04
C PRO A 21 -18.52 -18.04 7.08
N SER A 22 -18.13 -19.04 6.27
CA SER A 22 -16.73 -19.46 6.12
C SER A 22 -15.87 -18.34 5.53
N THR A 23 -16.35 -17.64 4.49
CA THR A 23 -15.65 -16.50 3.89
C THR A 23 -15.60 -15.31 4.84
N GLN A 24 -16.65 -15.07 5.64
CA GLN A 24 -16.61 -14.03 6.66
C GLN A 24 -15.51 -14.29 7.72
N GLN A 25 -15.35 -15.53 8.17
CA GLN A 25 -14.26 -15.90 9.08
C GLN A 25 -12.89 -15.72 8.42
N HIS A 26 -12.75 -16.09 7.15
CA HIS A 26 -11.54 -15.86 6.36
C HIS A 26 -11.19 -14.37 6.30
N LEU A 27 -12.14 -13.52 5.90
CA LEU A 27 -11.96 -12.07 5.83
C LEU A 27 -11.56 -11.48 7.18
N LYS A 28 -12.17 -11.95 8.29
CA LYS A 28 -11.76 -11.53 9.64
C LYS A 28 -10.28 -11.81 9.90
N LYS A 29 -9.76 -12.98 9.52
CA LYS A 29 -8.33 -13.30 9.65
C LYS A 29 -7.45 -12.43 8.75
N VAL A 30 -7.88 -12.19 7.51
CA VAL A 30 -7.20 -11.29 6.56
C VAL A 30 -7.05 -9.89 7.16
N TYR A 31 -8.17 -9.24 7.52
CA TYR A 31 -8.16 -7.87 8.04
C TYR A 31 -7.50 -7.75 9.42
N ALA A 32 -7.59 -8.77 10.27
CA ALA A 32 -6.86 -8.79 11.55
C ALA A 32 -5.34 -8.85 11.33
N SER A 33 -4.89 -9.69 10.40
CA SER A 33 -3.47 -9.79 10.03
C SER A 33 -2.98 -8.51 9.37
N PHE A 34 -3.82 -7.88 8.53
CA PHE A 34 -3.54 -6.59 7.91
C PHE A 34 -3.38 -5.49 8.96
N ALA A 35 -4.29 -5.40 9.94
CA ALA A 35 -4.18 -4.44 11.03
C ALA A 35 -2.91 -4.66 11.87
N LEU A 36 -2.53 -5.92 12.12
CA LEU A 36 -1.25 -6.25 12.76
C LEU A 36 -0.06 -5.78 11.92
N CYS A 37 -0.07 -6.01 10.60
CA CYS A 37 0.98 -5.52 9.70
C CYS A 37 1.10 -4.00 9.76
N MET A 38 -0.01 -3.27 9.82
CA MET A 38 0.02 -1.81 9.96
C MET A 38 0.68 -1.35 11.27
N PHE A 39 0.37 -2.02 12.38
CA PHE A 39 1.00 -1.73 13.67
C PHE A 39 2.50 -2.06 13.67
N VAL A 40 2.87 -3.22 13.12
CA VAL A 40 4.26 -3.66 13.03
C VAL A 40 5.09 -2.78 12.08
N ALA A 41 4.51 -2.35 10.95
CA ALA A 41 5.13 -1.40 10.04
C ALA A 41 5.31 -0.03 10.71
N ALA A 42 4.32 0.45 11.46
CA ALA A 42 4.45 1.69 12.24
C ALA A 42 5.55 1.58 13.30
N ALA A 43 5.67 0.44 13.98
CA ALA A 43 6.76 0.17 14.92
C ALA A 43 8.14 0.17 14.21
N GLY A 44 8.24 -0.43 13.03
CA GLY A 44 9.45 -0.40 12.20
C GLY A 44 9.87 1.01 11.81
N ALA A 45 8.91 1.84 11.38
CA ALA A 45 9.14 3.24 11.07
C ALA A 45 9.59 4.05 12.31
N TYR A 46 8.98 3.81 13.47
CA TYR A 46 9.35 4.46 14.73
C TYR A 46 10.78 4.09 15.18
N VAL A 47 11.12 2.79 15.14
CA VAL A 47 12.48 2.31 15.49
C VAL A 47 13.51 2.97 14.59
N HIS A 48 13.23 3.07 13.28
CA HIS A 48 14.10 3.75 12.35
C HIS A 48 14.33 5.22 12.75
N VAL A 49 13.26 5.97 13.03
CA VAL A 49 13.33 7.39 13.42
C VAL A 49 14.12 7.60 14.71
N VAL A 50 13.93 6.76 15.73
CA VAL A 50 14.56 6.96 17.04
C VAL A 50 16.02 6.52 17.06
N THR A 51 16.33 5.41 16.40
CA THR A 51 17.66 4.81 16.55
C THR A 51 18.72 5.55 15.74
N HIS A 52 18.36 6.24 14.65
CA HIS A 52 19.32 6.80 13.66
C HIS A 52 20.42 5.79 13.22
N PHE A 53 20.28 4.51 13.57
CA PHE A 53 21.38 3.55 13.67
C PHE A 53 21.55 2.73 12.40
N ILE A 54 20.59 2.82 11.48
CA ILE A 54 20.53 1.97 10.30
C ILE A 54 20.33 2.86 9.08
N GLN A 55 21.45 3.41 8.59
CA GLN A 55 21.61 3.92 7.22
C GLN A 55 21.58 2.73 6.22
N ALA A 56 20.66 1.80 6.39
CA ALA A 56 20.60 0.53 5.66
C ALA A 56 19.26 0.40 4.94
N GLY A 57 18.88 1.48 4.27
CA GLY A 57 17.76 1.51 3.37
C GLY A 57 17.79 0.38 2.33
N LEU A 58 18.95 0.14 1.70
CA LEU A 58 19.12 -0.98 0.78
C LEU A 58 19.02 -2.34 1.48
N LEU A 59 19.60 -2.48 2.68
CA LEU A 59 19.58 -3.74 3.44
C LEU A 59 18.16 -4.11 3.88
N SER A 60 17.37 -3.15 4.36
CA SER A 60 15.97 -3.35 4.71
C SER A 60 15.12 -3.68 3.48
N ALA A 61 15.41 -3.08 2.31
CA ALA A 61 14.77 -3.45 1.04
C ALA A 61 15.08 -4.91 0.68
N LEU A 62 16.36 -5.29 0.65
CA LEU A 62 16.78 -6.65 0.33
C LEU A 62 16.26 -7.67 1.34
N GLY A 63 16.24 -7.32 2.63
CA GLY A 63 15.65 -8.13 3.68
C GLY A 63 14.14 -8.32 3.48
N SER A 64 13.41 -7.25 3.15
CA SER A 64 11.97 -7.34 2.87
C SER A 64 11.67 -8.22 1.65
N LEU A 65 12.46 -8.10 0.57
CA LEU A 65 12.36 -8.97 -0.60
C LEU A 65 12.69 -10.42 -0.27
N GLY A 66 13.75 -10.66 0.51
CA GLY A 66 14.13 -12.00 0.97
C GLY A 66 13.04 -12.66 1.80
N LEU A 67 12.42 -11.92 2.72
CA LEU A 67 11.27 -12.41 3.50
C LEU A 67 10.05 -12.69 2.62
N MET A 68 9.80 -11.87 1.60
CA MET A 68 8.70 -12.10 0.64
C MET A 68 8.93 -13.35 -0.21
N ILE A 69 10.14 -13.54 -0.73
CA ILE A 69 10.52 -14.75 -1.48
C ILE A 69 10.41 -15.98 -0.59
N TRP A 70 10.84 -15.88 0.67
CA TRP A 70 10.72 -16.97 1.65
C TRP A 70 9.25 -17.28 1.98
N LEU A 71 8.41 -16.25 2.11
CA LEU A 71 6.98 -16.43 2.32
C LEU A 71 6.32 -17.16 1.15
N MET A 72 6.69 -16.84 -0.10
CA MET A 72 6.23 -17.56 -1.30
C MET A 72 6.75 -19.00 -1.36
N ALA A 73 7.99 -19.24 -0.94
CA ALA A 73 8.59 -20.57 -0.93
C ALA A 73 7.99 -21.50 0.15
N THR A 74 7.26 -20.94 1.12
CA THR A 74 6.67 -21.70 2.22
C THR A 74 5.25 -22.14 1.87
N PRO A 75 4.98 -23.45 1.68
CA PRO A 75 3.66 -23.93 1.31
C PRO A 75 2.61 -23.67 2.39
N HIS A 76 1.36 -23.48 1.97
CA HIS A 76 0.22 -23.25 2.85
C HIS A 76 -0.18 -24.55 3.58
N SER A 77 0.05 -24.59 4.89
CA SER A 77 -0.36 -25.65 5.80
C SER A 77 -0.62 -25.07 7.20
N HIS A 78 -1.45 -25.75 8.00
CA HIS A 78 -1.77 -25.33 9.37
C HIS A 78 -0.52 -25.34 10.29
N GLU A 79 0.49 -26.15 9.97
CA GLU A 79 1.77 -26.17 10.71
C GLU A 79 2.70 -25.01 10.32
N THR A 80 2.62 -24.55 9.07
CA THR A 80 3.46 -23.46 8.56
C THR A 80 2.86 -22.08 8.79
N GLU A 81 1.58 -22.01 9.19
CA GLU A 81 0.82 -20.77 9.41
C GLU A 81 1.56 -19.78 10.34
N GLN A 82 2.04 -20.24 11.50
CA GLN A 82 2.78 -19.37 12.42
C GLN A 82 4.09 -18.84 11.84
N LYS A 83 4.82 -19.67 11.10
CA LYS A 83 6.07 -19.26 10.44
C LYS A 83 5.78 -18.21 9.37
N ARG A 84 4.74 -18.41 8.57
CA ARG A 84 4.29 -17.48 7.53
C ARG A 84 3.82 -16.15 8.14
N LEU A 85 3.11 -16.17 9.27
CA LEU A 85 2.77 -14.96 10.01
C LEU A 85 4.01 -14.22 10.54
N GLY A 86 5.01 -14.96 11.04
CA GLY A 86 6.29 -14.38 11.46
C GLY A 86 7.04 -13.73 10.29
N LEU A 87 7.09 -14.39 9.14
CA LEU A 87 7.68 -13.84 7.91
C LEU A 87 6.93 -12.59 7.44
N LEU A 88 5.60 -12.61 7.48
CA LEU A 88 4.75 -11.46 7.16
C LEU A 88 5.00 -10.27 8.10
N ALA A 89 5.08 -10.51 9.41
CA ALA A 89 5.38 -9.48 10.40
C ALA A 89 6.78 -8.91 10.18
N GLY A 90 7.78 -9.76 9.92
CA GLY A 90 9.13 -9.32 9.58
C GLY A 90 9.16 -8.47 8.30
N PHE A 91 8.41 -8.87 7.27
CA PHE A 91 8.26 -8.11 6.04
C PHE A 91 7.63 -6.73 6.30
N ALA A 92 6.53 -6.68 7.08
CA ALA A 92 5.87 -5.44 7.45
C ALA A 92 6.79 -4.51 8.26
N PHE A 93 7.53 -5.07 9.23
CA PHE A 93 8.49 -4.32 10.04
C PHE A 93 9.61 -3.72 9.18
N LEU A 94 10.22 -4.52 8.31
CA LEU A 94 11.27 -4.06 7.39
C LEU A 94 10.73 -3.05 6.38
N THR A 95 9.49 -3.21 5.90
CA THR A 95 8.84 -2.22 5.04
C THR A 95 8.65 -0.89 5.78
N GLY A 96 8.30 -0.94 7.07
CA GLY A 96 8.25 0.23 7.95
C GLY A 96 9.60 0.88 8.18
N MET A 97 10.66 0.10 8.42
CA MET A 97 12.03 0.61 8.55
C MET A 97 12.56 1.19 7.24
N HIS A 98 12.13 0.65 6.11
CA HIS A 98 12.47 1.11 4.77
C HIS A 98 11.85 2.48 4.42
N ALA A 99 11.26 3.14 5.41
CA ALA A 99 10.81 4.52 5.37
C ALA A 99 11.92 5.56 5.12
N HIS A 100 13.20 5.17 5.08
CA HIS A 100 14.31 6.06 4.77
C HIS A 100 15.45 5.28 4.07
N ALA A 101 15.64 5.58 2.80
CA ALA A 101 16.65 5.01 1.90
C ALA A 101 16.60 5.91 0.66
N ILE A 102 17.53 6.79 0.37
CA ILE A 102 18.98 6.71 0.43
C ILE A 102 19.44 8.14 0.65
N ASP A 103 20.44 8.27 1.52
CA ASP A 103 21.15 9.50 1.80
C ASP A 103 21.47 10.26 0.49
N ASP A 104 21.07 11.54 0.47
CA ASP A 104 21.31 12.53 -0.58
C ASP A 104 22.83 12.70 -0.85
N GLN A 105 23.67 12.16 0.04
CA GLN A 105 25.13 12.24 -0.01
C GLN A 105 25.81 11.40 -1.13
N LEU A 106 25.10 10.54 -1.86
CA LEU A 106 25.65 9.79 -3.01
C LEU A 106 25.00 10.16 -4.36
N LEU A 107 24.37 11.33 -4.47
CA LEU A 107 23.71 11.80 -5.69
C LEU A 107 24.57 12.67 -6.61
N ASP A 108 25.88 12.76 -6.41
CA ASP A 108 26.67 13.76 -7.15
C ASP A 108 27.50 13.26 -8.34
N GLU A 109 27.79 11.96 -8.53
CA GLU A 109 28.85 11.62 -9.51
C GLU A 109 28.44 10.80 -10.76
N ASN A 110 27.33 10.02 -10.77
CA ASN A 110 27.08 9.07 -11.89
C ASN A 110 25.65 9.08 -12.50
N PRO A 111 25.49 9.33 -13.81
CA PRO A 111 24.18 9.26 -14.49
C PRO A 111 23.59 7.85 -14.51
N LEU A 112 24.44 6.81 -14.48
CA LEU A 112 24.03 5.41 -14.38
C LEU A 112 23.34 5.12 -13.03
N GLN A 113 23.80 5.70 -11.92
CA GLN A 113 23.18 5.52 -10.61
C GLN A 113 21.84 6.24 -10.50
N LYS A 114 21.69 7.44 -11.08
CA LYS A 114 20.39 8.13 -11.19
C LYS A 114 19.39 7.30 -12.00
N LEU A 115 19.83 6.68 -13.09
CA LEU A 115 19.02 5.76 -13.90
C LEU A 115 18.63 4.50 -13.11
N VAL A 116 19.57 3.86 -12.41
CA VAL A 116 19.32 2.66 -11.59
C VAL A 116 18.37 2.97 -10.43
N PHE A 117 18.50 4.13 -9.79
CA PHE A 117 17.61 4.59 -8.72
C PHE A 117 16.21 4.90 -9.24
N MET A 118 16.12 5.50 -10.43
CA MET A 118 14.85 5.81 -11.08
C MET A 118 14.17 4.54 -11.61
N LEU A 119 14.92 3.59 -12.16
CA LEU A 119 14.39 2.28 -12.57
C LEU A 119 13.98 1.43 -11.37
N CYS A 120 14.74 1.47 -10.27
CA CYS A 120 14.33 0.91 -8.99
C CYS A 120 13.05 1.58 -8.50
N SER A 121 12.94 2.92 -8.51
CA SER A 121 11.72 3.61 -8.06
C SER A 121 10.51 3.33 -8.96
N VAL A 122 10.71 3.06 -10.25
CA VAL A 122 9.66 2.56 -11.15
C VAL A 122 9.26 1.14 -10.73
N ALA A 123 10.19 0.19 -10.58
CA ALA A 123 9.88 -1.19 -10.15
C ALA A 123 9.23 -1.24 -8.74
N PHE A 124 9.74 -0.44 -7.81
CA PHE A 124 9.23 -0.25 -6.45
C PHE A 124 7.89 0.52 -6.42
N CYS A 125 7.62 1.39 -7.40
CA CYS A 125 6.30 2.01 -7.58
C CYS A 125 5.20 0.99 -7.88
N PHE A 126 5.53 -0.13 -8.54
CA PHE A 126 4.59 -1.21 -8.87
C PHE A 126 4.42 -2.23 -7.75
N LEU A 127 5.51 -2.51 -7.01
CA LEU A 127 5.51 -3.47 -5.91
C LEU A 127 5.06 -2.89 -4.57
N GLY A 128 4.92 -1.56 -4.44
CA GLY A 128 4.55 -0.89 -3.18
C GLY A 128 5.67 -0.87 -2.13
N VAL A 129 6.77 -1.58 -2.34
CA VAL A 129 7.97 -1.55 -1.49
C VAL A 129 8.78 -0.31 -1.90
N GLY A 130 9.24 0.55 -0.97
CA GLY A 130 10.03 1.75 -1.35
C GLY A 130 9.40 3.11 -0.98
N LEU A 131 9.17 3.37 0.31
CA LEU A 131 8.65 4.65 0.80
C LEU A 131 9.73 5.71 1.07
N GLY A 132 11.00 5.32 1.19
CA GLY A 132 12.13 6.17 1.61
C GLY A 132 12.20 7.57 0.99
N PRO A 133 12.51 7.69 -0.31
CA PRO A 133 12.71 9.00 -0.93
C PRO A 133 11.47 9.90 -0.89
N ALA A 134 10.29 9.28 -0.87
CA ALA A 134 9.02 10.00 -0.80
C ALA A 134 8.77 10.55 0.61
N LEU A 135 9.12 9.79 1.65
CA LEU A 135 9.01 10.21 3.04
C LEU A 135 10.03 11.31 3.38
N ASP A 136 11.26 11.18 2.91
CA ASP A 136 12.32 12.17 3.15
C ASP A 136 11.94 13.53 2.57
N LEU A 137 11.41 13.53 1.34
CA LEU A 137 10.86 14.72 0.70
C LEU A 137 9.71 15.33 1.53
N CYS A 138 8.83 14.50 2.11
CA CYS A 138 7.71 14.98 2.93
C CYS A 138 8.19 15.57 4.25
N ILE A 139 9.14 14.92 4.92
CA ILE A 139 9.73 15.39 6.19
C ILE A 139 10.44 16.73 5.95
N ALA A 140 11.17 16.87 4.83
CA ALA A 140 11.84 18.11 4.46
C ALA A 140 10.86 19.25 4.11
N ILE A 141 9.69 18.94 3.54
CA ILE A 141 8.67 19.96 3.21
C ILE A 141 7.86 20.33 4.45
N ASN A 142 7.16 19.36 5.05
CA ASN A 142 6.36 19.52 6.24
C ASN A 142 6.04 18.13 6.87
N PRO A 143 6.51 17.83 8.10
CA PRO A 143 6.26 16.54 8.74
C PRO A 143 4.78 16.28 9.05
N SER A 144 3.90 17.29 9.08
CA SER A 144 2.47 17.10 9.31
C SER A 144 1.75 16.40 8.16
N ILE A 145 2.37 16.32 6.98
CA ILE A 145 1.82 15.61 5.81
C ILE A 145 1.71 14.11 6.10
N LEU A 146 2.67 13.55 6.85
CA LEU A 146 2.74 12.12 7.12
C LEU A 146 1.48 11.56 7.83
N PRO A 147 1.10 12.07 9.03
CA PRO A 147 -0.12 11.60 9.70
C PRO A 147 -1.38 11.93 8.89
N THR A 148 -1.40 13.05 8.16
CA THR A 148 -2.54 13.44 7.32
C THR A 148 -2.74 12.46 6.17
N ALA A 149 -1.66 12.07 5.47
CA ALA A 149 -1.69 11.09 4.39
C ALA A 149 -2.10 9.72 4.90
N PHE A 150 -1.61 9.32 6.08
CA PHE A 150 -1.97 8.04 6.69
C PHE A 150 -3.47 7.96 6.99
N LEU A 151 -4.02 8.97 7.68
CA LEU A 151 -5.45 9.04 7.98
C LEU A 151 -6.31 9.13 6.72
N GLY A 152 -5.89 9.93 5.73
CA GLY A 152 -6.57 10.02 4.44
C GLY A 152 -6.61 8.67 3.72
N THR A 153 -5.50 7.93 3.73
CA THR A 153 -5.41 6.59 3.13
C THR A 153 -6.29 5.60 3.87
N ALA A 154 -6.28 5.59 5.20
CA ALA A 154 -7.13 4.74 6.02
C ALA A 154 -8.62 4.98 5.74
N MET A 155 -9.03 6.25 5.58
CA MET A 155 -10.39 6.59 5.19
C MET A 155 -10.72 6.08 3.79
N ILE A 156 -9.90 6.37 2.78
CA ILE A 156 -10.10 5.93 1.40
C ILE A 156 -10.21 4.40 1.33
N PHE A 157 -9.23 3.70 1.91
CA PHE A 157 -9.17 2.25 1.92
C PHE A 157 -10.41 1.65 2.60
N THR A 158 -10.78 2.14 3.78
CA THR A 158 -11.97 1.65 4.51
C THR A 158 -13.24 1.89 3.70
N CYS A 159 -13.42 3.08 3.11
CA CYS A 159 -14.60 3.39 2.30
C CYS A 159 -14.73 2.46 1.08
N PHE A 160 -13.65 2.26 0.33
CA PHE A 160 -13.66 1.41 -0.85
C PHE A 160 -13.78 -0.08 -0.48
N THR A 161 -13.07 -0.55 0.54
CA THR A 161 -13.22 -1.91 1.07
C THR A 161 -14.65 -2.20 1.53
N LEU A 162 -15.29 -1.28 2.27
CA LEU A 162 -16.69 -1.45 2.66
C LEU A 162 -17.61 -1.46 1.45
N SER A 163 -17.42 -0.56 0.48
CA SER A 163 -18.18 -0.57 -0.78
C SER A 163 -18.05 -1.92 -1.51
N ALA A 164 -16.85 -2.49 -1.56
CA ALA A 164 -16.63 -3.82 -2.11
C ALA A 164 -17.36 -4.89 -1.27
N LEU A 165 -17.32 -4.85 0.05
CA LEU A 165 -18.01 -5.84 0.90
C LEU A 165 -19.54 -5.77 0.81
N TYR A 166 -20.13 -4.62 0.47
CA TYR A 166 -21.58 -4.48 0.27
C TYR A 166 -22.02 -4.79 -1.17
N ALA A 167 -21.13 -4.66 -2.14
CA ALA A 167 -21.45 -4.89 -3.53
C ALA A 167 -21.76 -6.36 -3.80
N ARG A 168 -22.64 -6.60 -4.78
CA ARG A 168 -22.97 -7.96 -5.21
C ARG A 168 -21.70 -8.68 -5.65
N ARG A 169 -21.52 -9.93 -5.19
CA ARG A 169 -20.40 -10.81 -5.53
C ARG A 169 -20.11 -10.77 -7.05
N ARG A 170 -18.83 -10.66 -7.41
CA ARG A 170 -18.28 -10.58 -8.79
C ARG A 170 -18.53 -9.29 -9.56
N SER A 171 -19.25 -8.31 -9.01
CA SER A 171 -19.55 -7.07 -9.74
C SER A 171 -18.30 -6.27 -10.13
N TYR A 172 -17.32 -6.13 -9.22
CA TYR A 172 -16.07 -5.41 -9.52
C TYR A 172 -14.99 -6.28 -10.18
N LEU A 173 -15.17 -7.59 -10.33
CA LEU A 173 -14.17 -8.44 -11.00
C LEU A 173 -13.99 -8.09 -12.48
N PHE A 174 -15.06 -7.60 -13.13
CA PHE A 174 -14.97 -7.09 -14.51
C PHE A 174 -14.02 -5.89 -14.63
N LEU A 175 -13.86 -5.12 -13.55
CA LEU A 175 -12.97 -3.95 -13.51
C LEU A 175 -11.49 -4.35 -13.63
N GLY A 176 -11.14 -5.60 -13.33
CA GLY A 176 -9.76 -6.10 -13.38
C GLY A 176 -9.09 -5.90 -14.74
N GLY A 177 -9.80 -6.14 -15.85
CA GLY A 177 -9.23 -5.91 -17.19
C GLY A 177 -8.89 -4.45 -17.45
N ILE A 178 -9.76 -3.53 -17.00
CA ILE A 178 -9.56 -2.08 -17.15
C ILE A 178 -8.40 -1.62 -16.26
N LEU A 179 -8.36 -2.07 -15.00
CA LEU A 179 -7.33 -1.70 -14.03
C LEU A 179 -5.95 -2.20 -14.43
N MET A 180 -5.84 -3.46 -14.87
CA MET A 180 -4.58 -4.02 -15.36
C MET A 180 -4.08 -3.29 -16.61
N SER A 181 -4.97 -2.90 -17.52
CA SER A 181 -4.60 -2.08 -18.69
C SER A 181 -4.18 -0.67 -18.29
N ALA A 182 -4.84 -0.07 -17.30
CA ALA A 182 -4.44 1.24 -16.78
C ALA A 182 -3.06 1.19 -16.10
N MET A 183 -2.76 0.14 -15.34
CA MET A 183 -1.42 -0.05 -14.76
C MET A 183 -0.33 -0.21 -15.81
N SER A 184 -0.58 -0.98 -16.87
CA SER A 184 0.41 -1.16 -17.94
C SER A 184 0.68 0.16 -18.67
N LEU A 185 -0.36 0.97 -18.92
CA LEU A 185 -0.20 2.32 -19.47
C LEU A 185 0.56 3.25 -18.53
N MET A 186 0.32 3.17 -17.23
CA MET A 186 1.04 3.95 -16.23
C MET A 186 2.51 3.54 -16.12
N LEU A 187 2.83 2.24 -16.26
CA LEU A 187 4.19 1.73 -16.39
C LEU A 187 4.87 2.33 -17.62
N LEU A 188 4.23 2.25 -18.78
CA LEU A 188 4.76 2.81 -20.02
C LEU A 188 4.94 4.33 -19.92
N SER A 189 4.01 5.05 -19.30
CA SER A 189 4.10 6.49 -19.05
C SER A 189 5.28 6.81 -18.12
N SER A 190 5.50 6.00 -17.08
CA SER A 190 6.62 6.18 -16.16
C SER A 190 7.97 5.90 -16.84
N LEU A 191 8.04 4.89 -17.72
CA LEU A 191 9.21 4.61 -18.55
C LEU A 191 9.45 5.71 -19.59
N GLY A 192 8.40 6.23 -20.22
CA GLY A 192 8.49 7.37 -21.12
C GLY A 192 9.02 8.61 -20.41
N ASN A 193 8.57 8.86 -19.17
CA ASN A 193 9.04 9.99 -18.38
C ASN A 193 10.54 9.94 -18.06
N LEU A 194 11.19 8.77 -18.17
CA LEU A 194 12.65 8.61 -18.07
C LEU A 194 13.39 9.36 -19.18
N PHE A 195 12.83 9.39 -20.39
CA PHE A 195 13.44 10.04 -21.55
C PHE A 195 13.06 11.51 -21.67
N PHE A 196 11.81 11.85 -21.33
CA PHE A 196 11.28 13.21 -21.50
C PHE A 196 11.44 14.11 -20.27
N GLY A 197 11.54 13.53 -19.06
CA GLY A 197 11.70 14.29 -17.81
C GLY A 197 10.58 15.30 -17.52
N SER A 198 9.35 15.04 -17.99
CA SER A 198 8.27 16.03 -17.94
C SER A 198 7.56 16.05 -16.58
N PHE A 199 7.55 17.23 -15.94
CA PHE A 199 6.83 17.46 -14.68
C PHE A 199 5.32 17.16 -14.79
N TRP A 200 4.72 17.46 -15.95
CA TRP A 200 3.30 17.21 -16.21
C TRP A 200 2.97 15.72 -16.26
N LEU A 201 3.82 14.90 -16.88
CA LEU A 201 3.64 13.45 -16.91
C LEU A 201 3.76 12.85 -15.51
N PHE A 202 4.70 13.34 -14.71
CA PHE A 202 4.85 12.94 -13.31
C PHE A 202 3.60 13.26 -12.48
N GLN A 203 3.06 14.49 -12.58
CA GLN A 203 1.82 14.86 -11.89
C GLN A 203 0.63 14.02 -12.34
N ALA A 204 0.44 13.85 -13.66
CA ALA A 204 -0.64 13.03 -14.19
C ALA A 204 -0.56 11.58 -13.67
N ASN A 205 0.64 10.98 -13.64
CA ASN A 205 0.84 9.63 -13.10
C ASN A 205 0.52 9.53 -11.60
N LEU A 206 0.72 10.58 -10.81
CA LEU A 206 0.34 10.59 -9.41
C LEU A 206 -1.19 10.60 -9.23
N TYR A 207 -1.90 11.53 -9.88
CA TYR A 207 -3.35 11.67 -9.74
C TYR A 207 -4.11 10.50 -10.38
N VAL A 208 -3.78 10.13 -11.63
CA VAL A 208 -4.37 8.97 -12.30
C VAL A 208 -4.04 7.69 -11.52
N GLY A 209 -2.81 7.60 -11.00
CA GLY A 209 -2.40 6.48 -10.16
C GLY A 209 -3.19 6.34 -8.88
N LEU A 210 -3.50 7.44 -8.21
CA LEU A 210 -4.35 7.42 -7.02
C LEU A 210 -5.73 6.83 -7.36
N VAL A 211 -6.36 7.29 -8.44
CA VAL A 211 -7.68 6.80 -8.88
C VAL A 211 -7.63 5.30 -9.24
N VAL A 212 -6.60 4.89 -9.97
CA VAL A 212 -6.39 3.48 -10.33
C VAL A 212 -6.20 2.61 -9.08
N MET A 213 -5.42 3.07 -8.10
CA MET A 213 -5.20 2.36 -6.84
C MET A 213 -6.47 2.25 -5.99
N CYS A 214 -7.32 3.28 -5.96
CA CYS A 214 -8.65 3.17 -5.36
C CYS A 214 -9.50 2.06 -6.03
N GLY A 215 -9.37 1.91 -7.35
CA GLY A 215 -9.99 0.83 -8.10
C GLY A 215 -9.42 -0.55 -7.76
N PHE A 216 -8.11 -0.68 -7.54
CA PHE A 216 -7.48 -1.92 -7.06
C PHE A 216 -8.01 -2.33 -5.69
N VAL A 217 -8.09 -1.41 -4.73
CA VAL A 217 -8.67 -1.71 -3.40
C VAL A 217 -10.08 -2.34 -3.52
N LEU A 218 -10.92 -1.85 -4.46
CA LEU A 218 -12.23 -2.46 -4.75
C LEU A 218 -12.10 -3.86 -5.37
N PHE A 219 -11.25 -3.98 -6.38
CA PHE A 219 -11.02 -5.21 -7.13
C PHE A 219 -10.42 -6.31 -6.23
N ASP A 220 -9.36 -6.01 -5.49
CA ASP A 220 -8.65 -6.95 -4.63
C ASP A 220 -9.51 -7.40 -3.46
N THR A 221 -10.28 -6.48 -2.84
CA THR A 221 -11.28 -6.87 -1.83
C THR A 221 -12.30 -7.87 -2.40
N GLN A 222 -12.82 -7.64 -3.62
CA GLN A 222 -13.75 -8.59 -4.27
C GLN A 222 -13.08 -9.89 -4.71
N LEU A 223 -11.82 -9.83 -5.15
CA LEU A 223 -11.05 -10.99 -5.56
C LEU A 223 -10.77 -11.91 -4.37
N ILE A 224 -10.47 -11.35 -3.19
CA ILE A 224 -10.30 -12.10 -1.94
C ILE A 224 -11.59 -12.84 -1.57
N ILE A 225 -12.76 -12.17 -1.68
CA ILE A 225 -14.06 -12.80 -1.42
C ILE A 225 -14.28 -13.96 -2.38
N GLU A 226 -14.03 -13.76 -3.68
CA GLU A 226 -14.23 -14.79 -4.70
C GLU A 226 -13.28 -15.98 -4.52
N LYS A 227 -11.98 -15.73 -4.27
CA LYS A 227 -10.99 -16.78 -3.98
C LYS A 227 -11.39 -17.59 -2.74
N ALA A 228 -11.79 -16.92 -1.66
CA ALA A 228 -12.22 -17.57 -0.42
C ALA A 228 -13.50 -18.40 -0.57
N GLU A 229 -14.43 -17.97 -1.42
CA GLU A 229 -15.63 -18.73 -1.78
C GLU A 229 -15.31 -19.94 -2.66
N ASN A 230 -14.27 -19.86 -3.50
CA ASN A 230 -13.80 -20.96 -4.34
C ASN A 230 -12.87 -21.94 -3.61
N GLY A 231 -12.70 -21.77 -2.29
CA GLY A 231 -11.95 -22.69 -1.42
C GLY A 231 -10.51 -22.28 -1.13
N ASP A 232 -10.01 -21.16 -1.68
CA ASP A 232 -8.69 -20.63 -1.36
C ASP A 232 -8.72 -19.91 -0.01
N LYS A 233 -8.23 -20.58 1.03
CA LYS A 233 -8.21 -20.10 2.41
C LYS A 233 -6.85 -19.54 2.84
N ASP A 234 -5.98 -19.17 1.90
CA ASP A 234 -4.70 -18.53 2.22
C ASP A 234 -4.85 -17.04 2.60
N TYR A 235 -5.27 -16.79 3.85
CA TYR A 235 -5.52 -15.43 4.33
C TYR A 235 -4.23 -14.60 4.45
N ILE A 236 -3.07 -15.25 4.54
CA ILE A 236 -1.77 -14.58 4.66
C ILE A 236 -1.42 -13.93 3.32
N TRP A 237 -1.61 -14.64 2.20
CA TRP A 237 -1.41 -14.04 0.88
C TRP A 237 -2.43 -12.91 0.66
N HIS A 238 -3.72 -13.17 0.90
CA HIS A 238 -4.73 -12.11 0.78
C HIS A 238 -4.44 -10.87 1.66
N CYS A 239 -3.77 -11.05 2.80
CA CYS A 239 -3.28 -9.95 3.62
C CYS A 239 -2.10 -9.20 2.99
N VAL A 240 -1.15 -9.89 2.36
CA VAL A 240 -0.04 -9.26 1.64
C VAL A 240 -0.58 -8.39 0.50
N ASP A 241 -1.53 -8.90 -0.30
CA ASP A 241 -2.15 -8.14 -1.40
C ASP A 241 -2.72 -6.80 -0.88
N LEU A 242 -3.58 -6.86 0.14
CA LEU A 242 -4.16 -5.66 0.77
C LEU A 242 -3.12 -4.73 1.40
N PHE A 243 -2.05 -5.28 1.98
CA PHE A 243 -0.97 -4.49 2.55
C PHE A 243 -0.22 -3.70 1.47
N LEU A 244 0.09 -4.32 0.33
CA LEU A 244 0.76 -3.66 -0.79
C LEU A 244 -0.14 -2.59 -1.43
N ASP A 245 -1.44 -2.84 -1.55
CA ASP A 245 -2.41 -1.84 -2.01
C ASP A 245 -2.43 -0.62 -1.09
N PHE A 246 -2.50 -0.87 0.22
CA PHE A 246 -2.50 0.21 1.22
C PHE A 246 -1.23 1.05 1.14
N VAL A 247 -0.06 0.42 1.12
CA VAL A 247 1.23 1.12 1.05
C VAL A 247 1.35 1.92 -0.25
N THR A 248 0.89 1.36 -1.37
CA THR A 248 0.91 2.04 -2.67
C THR A 248 -0.03 3.25 -2.71
N LEU A 249 -1.24 3.10 -2.16
CA LEU A 249 -2.21 4.18 -2.01
C LEU A 249 -1.67 5.29 -1.09
N PHE A 250 -1.09 4.90 0.05
CA PHE A 250 -0.47 5.81 1.01
C PHE A 250 0.64 6.64 0.38
N ARG A 251 1.55 6.00 -0.37
CA ARG A 251 2.65 6.67 -1.07
C ARG A 251 2.14 7.71 -2.06
N LYS A 252 1.13 7.37 -2.87
CA LYS A 252 0.55 8.27 -3.87
C LYS A 252 -0.11 9.48 -3.20
N LEU A 253 -0.91 9.27 -2.16
CA LEU A 253 -1.58 10.36 -1.44
C LEU A 253 -0.58 11.28 -0.74
N MET A 254 0.42 10.70 -0.08
CA MET A 254 1.50 11.44 0.58
C MET A 254 2.26 12.34 -0.40
N MET A 255 2.62 11.82 -1.57
CA MET A 255 3.33 12.61 -2.59
C MET A 255 2.48 13.74 -3.16
N ILE A 256 1.17 13.52 -3.36
CA ILE A 256 0.24 14.57 -3.79
C ILE A 256 0.18 15.71 -2.75
N LEU A 257 0.04 15.37 -1.46
CA LEU A 257 -0.01 16.36 -0.39
C LEU A 257 1.30 17.16 -0.29
N ALA A 258 2.45 16.51 -0.46
CA ALA A 258 3.76 17.15 -0.47
C ALA A 258 3.93 18.14 -1.62
N MET A 259 3.48 17.79 -2.83
CA MET A 259 3.53 18.69 -3.98
C MET A 259 2.64 19.91 -3.78
N ASN A 260 1.41 19.69 -3.29
CA ASN A 260 0.47 20.78 -3.03
C ASN A 260 0.99 21.75 -1.95
N GLU A 261 1.67 21.24 -0.92
CA GLU A 261 2.28 22.09 0.12
C GLU A 261 3.50 22.87 -0.40
N LYS A 262 4.31 22.24 -1.26
CA LYS A 262 5.46 22.90 -1.90
C LYS A 262 5.01 24.08 -2.78
N ASP A 263 3.93 23.93 -3.53
CA ASP A 263 3.43 25.00 -4.41
C ASP A 263 2.81 26.16 -3.63
N LYS A 264 2.08 25.90 -2.54
CA LYS A 264 1.62 26.95 -1.60
C LYS A 264 2.76 27.77 -1.00
N LYS A 265 3.92 27.16 -0.74
CA LYS A 265 5.10 27.88 -0.24
C LYS A 265 5.74 28.79 -1.30
N LYS A 266 5.60 28.48 -2.58
CA LYS A 266 6.08 29.33 -3.68
C LYS A 266 5.19 30.54 -3.89
N GLU A 267 3.86 30.39 -3.82
CA GLU A 267 2.92 31.51 -3.97
C GLU A 267 3.02 32.56 -2.86
N LYS A 268 3.55 32.18 -1.70
CA LYS A 268 3.77 33.08 -0.55
C LYS A 268 5.12 33.81 -0.58
N LYS A 269 6.00 33.50 -1.54
CA LYS A 269 7.30 34.15 -1.74
C LYS A 269 7.25 35.06 -2.96
#